data_AF-A0A6A7BVN5-F1
#
_entry.id   AF-A0A6A7BVN5-F1
#
_cell.length_a   1.000
_cell.length_b   1.000
_cell.length_c   1.000
_cell.angle_alpha   90.00
_cell.angle_beta   90.00
_cell.angle_gamma   90.00
#
_symmetry.space_group_name_H-M   'P 1'
#
loop_
_entity.id
_entity.type
_entity.pdbx_description
1 polymer ?
#
loop_
_entity_poly.entity_id
_entity_poly.type
_entity_poly.pdbx_seq_one_letter_code
_entity_poly.pdbx_strand_id
1 'polypeptide(L)'
;MSHVTYGACCVDDHTARALGCDLLVRYAHSCLIPVSITSIKTLYVFVDIQIDAEHLVATLARDFEPGRTIAMKIAPRLRAAGYNVVVPQKAPLSKGEIIGCTSPRLSKDQQVGCTLYLRGDHFQLESAMIHNPTMLAYRYDPYSRRLTHEVYEHITPMNDRGDAMRKAASAWKWGLIWGSPEHQS
;
A
#
# COMPACT_ATOMS: atom_id res chain seq x y z
N MET A 1 6.34 18.21 -16.11
CA MET A 1 6.36 16.73 -16.14
C MET A 1 6.08 16.31 -17.57
N SER A 2 7.06 15.70 -18.24
CA SER A 2 6.90 15.09 -19.56
C SER A 2 6.50 13.61 -19.48
N HIS A 3 6.66 12.99 -18.30
CA HIS A 3 6.31 11.59 -18.05
C HIS A 3 5.21 11.43 -16.99
N VAL A 4 4.45 10.33 -17.12
CA VAL A 4 3.43 9.94 -16.14
C VAL A 4 4.10 9.43 -14.87
N THR A 5 3.76 10.03 -13.73
CA THR A 5 4.21 9.57 -12.41
C THR A 5 3.18 8.62 -11.83
N TYR A 6 3.54 7.34 -11.69
CA TYR A 6 2.64 6.30 -11.19
C TYR A 6 2.74 6.06 -9.68
N GLY A 7 3.78 6.56 -9.02
CA GLY A 7 3.97 6.32 -7.59
C GLY A 7 5.27 6.86 -7.03
N ALA A 8 5.50 6.61 -5.75
CA ALA A 8 6.65 7.08 -4.98
C ALA A 8 8.02 6.65 -5.55
N CYS A 9 8.09 5.59 -6.36
CA CYS A 9 9.31 5.12 -7.00
C CYS A 9 9.67 5.79 -8.34
N CYS A 10 8.75 6.57 -8.94
CA CYS A 10 8.98 7.29 -10.19
C CYS A 10 9.30 8.76 -9.89
N VAL A 11 10.53 9.06 -9.45
CA VAL A 11 11.01 10.45 -9.34
C VAL A 11 11.59 10.84 -10.69
N ASP A 12 11.21 12.01 -11.21
CA ASP A 12 11.58 12.52 -12.54
C ASP A 12 12.63 13.66 -12.39
N ASP A 13 13.63 13.44 -11.55
CA ASP A 13 14.63 14.45 -11.20
C ASP A 13 15.69 14.61 -12.29
N HIS A 14 16.05 13.54 -13.01
CA HIS A 14 17.01 13.66 -14.12
C HIS A 14 16.45 14.49 -15.26
N THR A 15 15.20 14.25 -15.67
CA THR A 15 14.52 15.05 -16.69
C THR A 15 14.35 16.50 -16.23
N ALA A 16 13.91 16.73 -14.99
CA ALA A 16 13.76 18.07 -14.45
C ALA A 16 15.09 18.85 -14.47
N ARG A 17 16.20 18.19 -14.11
CA ARG A 17 17.54 18.78 -14.19
C ARG A 17 17.96 19.07 -15.63
N ALA A 18 17.73 18.14 -16.55
CA ALA A 18 18.08 18.29 -17.96
C ALA A 18 17.32 19.45 -18.63
N LEU A 19 16.09 19.72 -18.18
CA LEU A 19 15.27 20.85 -18.62
C LEU A 19 15.64 22.18 -17.95
N GLY A 20 16.65 22.21 -17.08
CA GLY A 20 17.10 23.42 -16.41
C GLY A 20 16.20 23.88 -15.26
N CYS A 21 15.43 22.97 -14.64
CA CYS A 21 14.67 23.31 -13.43
C CYS A 21 15.62 23.48 -12.22
N ASP A 22 15.21 24.33 -11.27
CA ASP A 22 15.92 24.53 -10.00
C ASP A 22 15.36 23.71 -8.83
N LEU A 23 14.09 23.31 -8.94
CA LEU A 23 13.32 22.62 -7.90
C LEU A 23 12.31 21.66 -8.53
N LEU A 24 12.22 20.44 -7.99
CA LEU A 24 11.17 19.48 -8.25
C LEU A 24 10.19 19.44 -7.08
N VAL A 25 8.90 19.71 -7.32
CA VAL A 25 7.85 19.60 -6.29
C VAL A 25 7.03 18.34 -6.53
N ARG A 26 6.98 17.46 -5.53
CA ARG A 26 6.37 16.13 -5.63
C ARG A 26 5.21 16.00 -4.66
N TYR A 27 4.00 15.90 -5.21
CA TYR A 27 2.77 15.86 -4.42
C TYR A 27 2.32 14.43 -4.10
N ALA A 28 1.69 14.27 -2.93
CA ALA A 28 0.82 13.14 -2.58
C ALA A 28 1.48 11.73 -2.58
N HIS A 29 2.81 11.65 -2.50
CA HIS A 29 3.55 10.39 -2.36
C HIS A 29 4.49 10.42 -1.17
N SER A 30 4.72 9.24 -0.56
CA SER A 30 5.74 9.07 0.47
C SER A 30 7.14 9.29 -0.09
N CYS A 31 8.07 9.68 0.79
CA CYS A 31 9.48 9.86 0.46
C CYS A 31 10.20 8.51 0.44
N LEU A 32 9.74 7.60 -0.43
CA LEU A 32 10.40 6.31 -0.65
C LEU A 32 11.83 6.51 -1.17
N ILE A 33 12.03 7.53 -2.02
CA ILE A 33 13.32 7.95 -2.52
C ILE A 33 13.80 9.14 -1.68
N PRO A 34 14.88 9.00 -0.88
CA PRO A 34 15.40 10.08 -0.07
C PRO A 34 15.81 11.30 -0.91
N VAL A 35 15.53 12.50 -0.41
CA VAL A 35 15.97 13.76 -1.06
C VAL A 35 17.49 13.88 -1.19
N SER A 36 18.26 13.12 -0.41
CA SER A 36 19.72 13.11 -0.46
C SER A 36 20.29 12.42 -1.69
N ILE A 37 19.49 11.63 -2.40
CA ILE A 37 19.93 10.90 -3.60
C ILE A 37 19.33 11.44 -4.90
N THR A 38 18.40 12.41 -4.82
CA THR A 38 17.84 13.07 -6.00
C THR A 38 18.85 14.04 -6.62
N SER A 39 18.90 14.08 -7.94
CA SER A 39 19.82 14.90 -8.73
C SER A 39 19.46 16.40 -8.79
N ILE A 40 18.29 16.79 -8.28
CA ILE A 40 17.82 18.18 -8.16
C ILE A 40 17.22 18.40 -6.76
N LYS A 41 17.14 19.65 -6.30
CA LYS A 41 16.40 19.98 -5.06
C LYS A 41 14.98 19.46 -5.21
N THR A 42 14.55 18.63 -4.27
CA THR A 42 13.23 17.99 -4.31
C THR A 42 12.44 18.31 -3.06
N LEU A 43 11.24 18.86 -3.22
CA LEU A 43 10.29 19.16 -2.16
C LEU A 43 9.13 18.16 -2.22
N TYR A 44 8.98 17.35 -1.17
CA TYR A 44 7.83 16.48 -0.98
C TYR A 44 6.70 17.24 -0.29
N VAL A 45 5.52 17.26 -0.92
CA VAL A 45 4.30 17.83 -0.36
C VAL A 45 3.37 16.69 0.03
N PHE A 46 3.29 16.44 1.34
CA PHE A 46 2.39 15.45 1.89
C PHE A 46 0.95 15.96 1.89
N VAL A 47 0.05 15.12 1.41
CA VAL A 47 -1.39 15.37 1.48
C VAL A 47 -1.96 14.44 2.54
N ASP A 48 -2.59 15.03 3.55
CA ASP A 48 -3.27 14.27 4.59
C ASP A 48 -4.78 14.28 4.34
N ILE A 49 -5.39 13.10 4.44
CA ILE A 49 -6.84 12.93 4.32
C ILE A 49 -7.36 12.84 5.74
N GLN A 50 -8.12 13.85 6.15
CA GLN A 50 -8.76 13.80 7.45
C GLN A 50 -9.78 12.66 7.48
N ILE A 51 -9.63 11.76 8.45
CA ILE A 51 -10.54 10.65 8.69
C ILE A 51 -11.34 10.99 9.94
N ASP A 52 -12.66 10.91 9.83
CA ASP A 52 -13.56 10.99 10.97
C ASP A 52 -13.39 9.72 11.84
N ALA A 53 -12.48 9.82 12.81
CA ALA A 53 -12.12 8.71 13.67
C ALA A 53 -13.28 8.28 14.58
N GLU A 54 -14.16 9.21 14.96
CA GLU A 54 -15.33 8.91 15.78
C GLU A 54 -16.34 8.08 14.99
N HIS A 55 -16.62 8.49 13.76
CA HIS A 55 -17.47 7.72 12.86
C HIS A 55 -16.87 6.33 12.58
N LEU A 56 -15.56 6.25 12.35
CA LEU A 56 -14.87 4.98 12.13
C LEU A 56 -15.05 4.06 13.34
N VAL A 57 -14.76 4.52 14.56
CA VAL A 57 -14.93 3.73 15.79
C VAL A 57 -16.38 3.31 15.97
N ALA A 58 -17.34 4.22 15.79
CA ALA A 58 -18.76 3.90 15.89
C ALA A 58 -19.19 2.87 14.83
N THR A 59 -18.56 2.87 13.65
CA THR A 59 -18.81 1.86 12.61
C THR A 59 -18.27 0.50 13.02
N LEU A 60 -17.05 0.44 13.51
CA LEU A 60 -16.43 -0.80 13.97
C LEU A 60 -17.16 -1.40 15.18
N ALA A 61 -17.67 -0.56 16.09
CA ALA A 61 -18.43 -1.01 17.25
C ALA A 61 -19.75 -1.72 16.91
N ARG A 62 -20.29 -1.51 15.70
CA ARG A 62 -21.50 -2.22 15.24
C ARG A 62 -21.19 -3.62 14.69
N ASP A 63 -19.99 -3.80 14.13
CA ASP A 63 -19.63 -5.00 13.37
C ASP A 63 -18.60 -5.87 14.10
N PHE A 64 -17.87 -5.31 15.08
CA PHE A 64 -16.78 -5.97 15.79
C PHE A 64 -16.87 -5.82 17.31
N GLU A 65 -16.79 -6.96 17.99
CA GLU A 65 -16.69 -7.05 19.44
C GLU A 65 -15.43 -6.35 19.99
N PRO A 66 -15.53 -5.68 21.15
CA PRO A 66 -14.37 -5.20 21.88
C PRO A 66 -13.35 -6.32 22.17
N GLY A 67 -12.07 -5.98 22.25
CA GLY A 67 -10.98 -6.94 22.44
C GLY A 67 -10.48 -7.61 21.16
N ARG A 68 -11.19 -7.49 20.03
CA ARG A 68 -10.71 -7.99 18.73
C ARG A 68 -9.39 -7.32 18.35
N THR A 69 -8.44 -8.12 17.87
CA THR A 69 -7.16 -7.64 17.33
C THR A 69 -7.31 -7.24 15.87
N ILE A 70 -7.10 -5.97 15.57
CA ILE A 70 -7.23 -5.36 14.24
C ILE A 70 -5.85 -4.89 13.76
N ALA A 71 -5.45 -5.31 12.56
CA ALA A 71 -4.25 -4.76 11.90
C ALA A 71 -4.60 -3.51 11.09
N MET A 72 -4.09 -2.34 11.48
CA MET A 72 -4.35 -1.07 10.77
C MET A 72 -3.40 0.08 11.16
N LYS A 73 -3.46 1.19 10.41
CA LYS A 73 -2.63 2.38 10.63
C LYS A 73 -3.04 3.25 11.84
N ILE A 74 -4.34 3.43 12.11
CA ILE A 74 -4.82 4.28 13.23
C ILE A 74 -4.91 3.45 14.50
N ALA A 75 -4.00 3.65 15.45
CA ALA A 75 -3.97 2.88 16.69
C ALA A 75 -4.56 3.57 17.93
N PRO A 76 -4.26 4.86 18.23
CA PRO A 76 -4.64 5.44 19.52
C PRO A 76 -6.15 5.45 19.78
N ARG A 77 -6.95 5.86 18.79
CA ARG A 77 -8.41 5.98 18.93
C ARG A 77 -9.12 4.63 19.06
N LEU A 78 -8.69 3.63 18.30
CA LEU A 78 -9.26 2.28 18.41
C LEU A 78 -8.86 1.58 19.70
N ARG A 79 -7.63 1.79 20.20
CA ARG A 79 -7.22 1.29 21.51
C ARG A 79 -8.06 1.89 22.63
N ALA A 80 -8.36 3.18 22.57
CA ALA A 80 -9.27 3.83 23.52
C ALA A 80 -10.70 3.27 23.47
N ALA A 81 -11.13 2.76 22.32
CA ALA A 81 -12.42 2.09 22.15
C ALA A 81 -12.42 0.60 22.56
N GLY A 82 -11.31 0.08 23.09
CA GLY A 82 -11.20 -1.29 23.59
C GLY A 82 -10.73 -2.32 22.57
N TYR A 83 -10.21 -1.91 21.41
CA TYR A 83 -9.63 -2.84 20.43
C TYR A 83 -8.12 -3.03 20.63
N ASN A 84 -7.64 -4.23 20.35
CA ASN A 84 -6.21 -4.48 20.22
C ASN A 84 -5.76 -4.05 18.81
N VAL A 85 -4.73 -3.20 18.69
CA VAL A 85 -4.29 -2.71 17.38
C VAL A 85 -2.84 -3.07 17.09
N VAL A 86 -2.65 -3.81 16.01
CA VAL A 86 -1.34 -4.10 15.40
C VAL A 86 -1.13 -3.12 14.26
N VAL A 87 0.00 -2.41 14.26
CA VAL A 87 0.37 -1.51 13.15
C VAL A 87 1.46 -2.20 12.34
N PRO A 88 1.12 -2.87 11.21
CA PRO A 88 2.09 -3.64 10.46
C PRO A 88 3.10 -2.72 9.75
N GLN A 89 4.31 -3.20 9.52
CA GLN A 89 5.34 -2.45 8.81
C GLN A 89 6.22 -3.40 8.00
N LYS A 90 6.54 -3.00 6.76
CA LYS A 90 7.59 -3.61 5.95
C LYS A 90 8.54 -2.51 5.51
N ALA A 91 9.76 -2.50 6.04
CA ALA A 91 10.77 -1.51 5.68
C ALA A 91 11.02 -1.54 4.16
N PRO A 92 11.28 -0.39 3.52
CA PRO A 92 11.49 0.94 4.10
C PRO A 92 10.21 1.76 4.38
N LEU A 93 9.02 1.17 4.21
CA LEU A 93 7.76 1.90 4.36
C LEU A 93 7.51 2.36 5.80
N SER A 94 6.70 3.41 5.93
CA SER A 94 6.23 3.89 7.21
C SER A 94 5.34 2.85 7.90
N LYS A 95 5.18 2.95 9.22
CA LYS A 95 4.26 2.09 9.97
C LYS A 95 2.82 2.23 9.44
N GLY A 96 2.20 1.10 9.15
CA GLY A 96 0.84 1.02 8.61
C GLY A 96 0.71 1.46 7.14
N GLU A 97 1.83 1.72 6.45
CA GLU A 97 1.85 2.04 5.02
C GLU A 97 1.92 0.76 4.19
N ILE A 98 1.18 0.75 3.08
CA ILE A 98 1.08 -0.35 2.13
C ILE A 98 1.11 0.26 0.73
N ILE A 99 1.88 -0.34 -0.17
CA ILE A 99 1.90 0.03 -1.59
C ILE A 99 1.74 -1.23 -2.43
N GLY A 100 1.24 -1.09 -3.66
CA GLY A 100 0.92 -2.25 -4.51
C GLY A 100 2.06 -3.25 -4.69
N CYS A 101 3.31 -2.78 -4.78
CA CYS A 101 4.48 -3.65 -4.90
C CYS A 101 5.04 -4.16 -3.55
N THR A 102 4.58 -3.67 -2.40
CA THR A 102 5.14 -4.00 -1.09
C THR A 102 4.07 -3.94 -0.01
N SER A 103 3.68 -5.13 0.46
CA SER A 103 2.73 -5.30 1.56
C SER A 103 3.37 -6.06 2.74
N PRO A 104 3.07 -5.69 3.99
CA PRO A 104 3.51 -6.44 5.16
C PRO A 104 2.77 -7.78 5.26
N ARG A 105 3.48 -8.80 5.75
CA ARG A 105 2.90 -10.09 6.09
C ARG A 105 2.59 -10.12 7.58
N LEU A 106 1.36 -10.45 7.93
CA LEU A 106 0.92 -10.59 9.31
C LEU A 106 1.31 -11.98 9.81
N SER A 107 1.97 -12.05 10.98
CA SER A 107 2.30 -13.35 11.58
C SER A 107 1.05 -13.95 12.22
N LYS A 108 0.95 -15.29 12.18
CA LYS A 108 -0.09 -16.03 12.91
C LYS A 108 0.01 -15.82 14.42
N ASP A 109 1.22 -15.58 14.94
CA ASP A 109 1.46 -15.37 16.37
C ASP A 109 0.82 -14.08 16.91
N GLN A 110 0.54 -13.12 16.02
CA GLN A 110 -0.06 -11.83 16.40
C GLN A 110 -1.58 -11.96 16.68
N GLN A 111 -2.18 -13.14 16.43
CA GLN A 111 -3.61 -13.41 16.62
C GLN A 111 -4.52 -12.31 16.06
N VAL A 112 -4.14 -11.76 14.90
CA VAL A 112 -4.92 -10.72 14.22
C VAL A 112 -6.21 -11.34 13.70
N GLY A 113 -7.35 -10.80 14.14
CA GLY A 113 -8.68 -11.29 13.76
C GLY A 113 -9.19 -10.68 12.45
N CYS A 114 -8.70 -9.50 12.06
CA CYS A 114 -8.93 -8.90 10.75
C CYS A 114 -7.92 -7.79 10.44
N THR A 115 -7.80 -7.45 9.17
CA THR A 115 -7.05 -6.27 8.69
C THR A 115 -8.05 -5.22 8.24
N LEU A 116 -7.82 -3.97 8.64
CA LEU A 116 -8.68 -2.83 8.28
C LEU A 116 -7.88 -1.80 7.50
N TYR A 117 -8.27 -1.59 6.25
CA TYR A 117 -7.65 -0.66 5.32
C TYR A 117 -8.44 0.64 5.30
N LEU A 118 -7.73 1.74 5.58
CA LEU A 118 -8.30 3.08 5.61
C LEU A 118 -7.95 3.77 4.32
N ARG A 119 -8.89 3.73 3.37
CA ARG A 119 -8.65 4.16 1.99
C ARG A 119 -7.50 3.38 1.33
N GLY A 120 -7.66 3.15 0.04
CA GLY A 120 -6.69 2.50 -0.82
C GLY A 120 -7.33 2.38 -2.18
N ASP A 121 -6.54 2.51 -3.25
CA ASP A 121 -6.97 1.90 -4.50
C ASP A 121 -7.13 0.39 -4.28
N HIS A 122 -7.94 -0.24 -5.13
CA HIS A 122 -8.21 -1.67 -4.99
C HIS A 122 -6.89 -2.47 -5.01
N PHE A 123 -5.89 -1.99 -5.73
CA PHE A 123 -4.61 -2.66 -5.93
C PHE A 123 -3.73 -2.75 -4.67
N GLN A 124 -3.66 -1.71 -3.83
CA GLN A 124 -2.95 -1.78 -2.54
C GLN A 124 -3.56 -2.83 -1.62
N LEU A 125 -4.89 -2.86 -1.57
CA LEU A 125 -5.64 -3.84 -0.80
C LEU A 125 -5.42 -5.26 -1.34
N GLU A 126 -5.53 -5.45 -2.65
CA GLU A 126 -5.24 -6.73 -3.32
C GLU A 126 -3.84 -7.24 -2.99
N SER A 127 -2.82 -6.37 -3.08
CA SER A 127 -1.44 -6.74 -2.72
C SER A 127 -1.36 -7.31 -1.31
N ALA A 128 -2.05 -6.68 -0.36
CA ALA A 128 -2.04 -7.12 1.02
C ALA A 128 -2.86 -8.41 1.23
N MET A 129 -3.97 -8.60 0.51
CA MET A 129 -4.74 -9.86 0.51
C MET A 129 -3.94 -11.02 -0.12
N ILE A 130 -3.21 -10.78 -1.21
CA ILE A 130 -2.28 -11.74 -1.84
C ILE A 130 -1.24 -12.24 -0.83
N HIS A 131 -0.67 -11.34 -0.02
CA HIS A 131 0.33 -11.70 0.99
C HIS A 131 -0.26 -12.40 2.24
N ASN A 132 -1.56 -12.20 2.50
CA ASN A 132 -2.26 -12.65 3.70
C ASN A 132 -3.59 -13.36 3.33
N PRO A 133 -3.55 -14.49 2.60
CA PRO A 133 -4.72 -15.08 1.93
C PRO A 133 -5.82 -15.60 2.86
N THR A 134 -5.51 -15.87 4.13
CA THR A 134 -6.46 -16.38 5.12
C THR A 134 -6.98 -15.30 6.06
N MET A 135 -6.54 -14.06 5.90
CA MET A 135 -6.87 -12.96 6.80
C MET A 135 -8.14 -12.27 6.33
N LEU A 136 -9.09 -12.04 7.25
CA LEU A 136 -10.28 -11.24 6.95
C LEU A 136 -9.86 -9.80 6.65
N ALA A 137 -10.27 -9.27 5.50
CA ALA A 137 -9.91 -7.94 5.03
C ALA A 137 -11.14 -7.04 4.96
N TYR A 138 -11.08 -5.89 5.60
CA TYR A 138 -12.13 -4.87 5.55
C TYR A 138 -11.57 -3.57 5.03
N ARG A 139 -12.35 -2.85 4.23
CA ARG A 139 -12.02 -1.51 3.75
C ARG A 139 -13.02 -0.51 4.28
N TYR A 140 -12.50 0.56 4.89
CA TYR A 140 -13.30 1.73 5.23
C TYR A 140 -13.00 2.85 4.25
N ASP A 141 -14.05 3.33 3.58
CA ASP A 141 -13.97 4.51 2.71
C ASP A 141 -14.45 5.75 3.49
N PRO A 142 -13.57 6.75 3.76
CA PRO A 142 -13.93 7.94 4.53
C PRO A 142 -14.90 8.88 3.80
N TYR A 143 -15.01 8.79 2.46
CA TYR A 143 -15.91 9.65 1.69
C TYR A 143 -17.34 9.12 1.72
N SER A 144 -17.51 7.85 1.35
CA SER A 144 -18.83 7.20 1.42
C SER A 144 -19.21 6.76 2.83
N ARG A 145 -18.26 6.77 3.77
CA ARG A 145 -18.40 6.32 5.17
C ARG A 145 -18.83 4.86 5.29
N ARG A 146 -18.44 4.03 4.32
CA ARG A 146 -18.82 2.61 4.25
C ARG A 146 -17.68 1.71 4.68
N LEU A 147 -18.02 0.69 5.48
CA LEU A 147 -17.17 -0.46 5.76
C LEU A 147 -17.61 -1.61 4.84
N THR A 148 -16.68 -2.16 4.07
CA THR A 148 -16.91 -3.31 3.19
C THR A 148 -15.99 -4.46 3.59
N HIS A 149 -16.51 -5.69 3.54
CA HIS A 149 -15.69 -6.89 3.58
C HIS A 149 -15.19 -7.17 2.16
N GLU A 150 -13.88 -7.29 2.02
CA GLU A 150 -13.22 -7.40 0.73
C GLU A 150 -12.61 -8.80 0.60
N VAL A 151 -12.77 -9.41 -0.57
CA VAL A 151 -12.35 -10.79 -0.84
C VAL A 151 -11.50 -10.78 -2.11
N TYR A 152 -10.35 -11.44 -2.05
CA TYR A 152 -9.51 -11.66 -3.21
C TYR A 152 -9.66 -13.11 -3.69
N GLU A 153 -9.91 -13.28 -4.99
CA GLU A 153 -9.98 -14.59 -5.63
C GLU A 153 -8.55 -15.01 -6.03
N HIS A 154 -8.01 -16.02 -5.35
CA HIS A 154 -6.61 -16.44 -5.52
C HIS A 154 -6.39 -17.48 -6.62
N ILE A 155 -7.40 -18.28 -6.96
CA ILE A 155 -7.27 -19.48 -7.79
C ILE A 155 -7.05 -19.09 -9.25
N THR A 156 -7.86 -18.19 -9.80
CA THR A 156 -7.77 -17.80 -11.22
C THR A 156 -6.42 -17.16 -11.53
N PRO A 157 -5.95 -16.12 -10.79
CA PRO A 157 -4.65 -15.53 -11.07
C PRO A 157 -3.48 -16.50 -10.87
N MET A 158 -3.62 -17.51 -10.01
CA MET A 158 -2.59 -18.53 -9.80
C MET A 158 -2.56 -19.55 -10.94
N ASN A 159 -3.74 -19.93 -11.47
CA ASN A 159 -3.85 -20.78 -12.66
C ASN A 159 -3.31 -20.07 -13.89
N ASP A 160 -3.67 -18.81 -14.11
CA ASP A 160 -3.19 -18.00 -15.24
C ASP A 160 -1.65 -17.88 -15.24
N ARG A 161 -1.06 -17.63 -14.05
CA ARG A 161 0.39 -17.64 -13.87
C ARG A 161 0.99 -19.01 -14.19
N GLY A 162 0.36 -20.09 -13.74
CA GLY A 162 0.78 -21.45 -14.05
C GLY A 162 0.77 -21.77 -15.55
N ASP A 163 -0.28 -21.34 -16.27
CA ASP A 163 -0.38 -21.48 -17.72
C ASP A 163 0.68 -20.66 -18.46
N ALA A 164 0.93 -19.42 -18.02
CA ALA A 164 1.99 -18.59 -18.57
C ALA A 164 3.37 -19.24 -18.37
N MET A 165 3.64 -19.79 -17.18
CA MET A 165 4.88 -20.52 -16.89
C MET A 165 5.03 -21.77 -17.77
N ARG A 166 3.97 -22.57 -17.95
CA ARG A 166 3.97 -23.75 -18.83
C ARG A 166 4.27 -23.38 -20.28
N LYS A 167 3.63 -22.32 -20.81
CA LYS A 167 3.89 -21.82 -22.16
C LYS A 167 5.32 -21.31 -22.31
N ALA A 168 5.86 -20.66 -21.29
CA ALA A 168 7.22 -20.13 -21.29
C ALA A 168 8.29 -21.22 -21.15
N ALA A 169 7.98 -22.39 -20.58
CA ALA A 169 8.94 -23.46 -20.32
C ALA A 169 9.60 -24.02 -21.61
N SER A 170 8.91 -23.98 -22.75
CA SER A 170 9.46 -24.40 -24.04
C SER A 170 10.16 -23.28 -24.82
N ALA A 171 10.31 -22.08 -24.22
CA ALA A 171 10.95 -20.96 -24.89
C ALA A 171 12.47 -21.15 -24.96
N TRP A 172 13.02 -21.00 -26.16
CA TRP A 172 14.46 -21.08 -26.45
C TRP A 172 15.14 -19.70 -26.44
N LYS A 173 14.36 -18.62 -26.39
CA LYS A 173 14.80 -17.23 -26.32
C LYS A 173 14.02 -16.50 -25.23
N TRP A 174 14.76 -15.72 -24.44
CA TRP A 174 14.21 -14.94 -23.33
C TRP A 174 14.58 -13.47 -23.49
N GLY A 175 13.60 -12.60 -23.28
CA GLY A 175 13.80 -11.15 -23.16
C GLY A 175 13.66 -10.74 -21.70
N LEU A 176 14.66 -10.05 -21.16
CA LEU A 176 14.57 -9.44 -19.84
C LEU A 176 14.11 -8.00 -20.01
N ILE A 177 12.91 -7.69 -19.50
CA ILE A 177 12.41 -6.32 -19.46
C ILE A 177 12.85 -5.72 -18.12
N TRP A 178 13.73 -4.74 -18.19
CA TRP A 178 14.14 -3.95 -17.04
C TRP A 178 13.50 -2.57 -17.16
N GLY A 179 12.62 -2.23 -16.21
CA GLY A 179 12.21 -0.84 -16.06
C GLY A 179 13.35 -0.06 -15.43
N SER A 180 13.66 1.13 -15.93
CA SER A 180 14.56 2.08 -15.27
C SER A 180 13.77 3.17 -14.52
N PRO A 181 12.95 2.85 -13.50
CA PRO A 181 12.54 3.89 -12.56
C PRO A 181 13.82 4.37 -11.88
N GLU A 182 14.05 5.69 -11.90
CA GLU A 182 15.36 6.34 -11.69
C GLU A 182 16.05 5.98 -10.35
N HIS A 183 15.38 5.24 -9.45
CA HIS A 183 15.83 4.92 -8.09
C HIS A 183 15.45 3.51 -7.56
N GLN A 184 15.21 2.49 -8.40
CA GLN A 184 15.10 1.10 -7.90
C GLN A 184 16.48 0.41 -7.92
N SER A 185 17.25 0.60 -6.85
CA SER A 185 18.51 -0.11 -6.56
C SER A 185 18.51 -0.65 -5.15
#